data_AF-A0A955I0G2-F1
#
_entry.id   AF-A0A955I0G2-F1
#
_cell.length_a   1.000
_cell.length_b   1.000
_cell.length_c   1.000
_cell.angle_alpha   90.00
_cell.angle_beta   90.00
_cell.angle_gamma   90.00
#
_symmetry.space_group_name_H-M   'P 1'
#
loop_
_entity.id
_entity.type
_entity.pdbx_description
1 polymer ?
#
loop_
_entity_poly.entity_id
_entity_poly.type
_entity_poly.pdbx_seq_one_letter_code
_entity_poly.pdbx_strand_id
1 'polypeptide(L)'
;MIEFRTFPLTQGILPRTIYKYYLCKWDERGVVLPEAIRSGLSALLQEVVLRAGESPDQEGLYFRVDLYVDPACDIVYVLEVNACFVDGWGTALALSRAAGHAVVLAPEQFPRRWTVHNTSYHPEFELALRELQIAGAGPLEALSWSDVLFGACVDPTYWYGQFRARNTHPDVWPYKGSVLDSKRWLAEVSKTWSHPMVRIPAFFDHTSHDWDVLPEEVVFKPVQKADATDTVKFRAGMGKGKAVKRRYGRGLMLAQERVPTFRLDSQPVQLIVMCAGTTPVAGYTLIADPDASIINDSASHGPLIFE
;
A
#
# COMPACT_ATOMS: atom_id res chain seq x y z
N MET A 1 8.16 -19.92 5.72
CA MET A 1 6.88 -20.37 5.14
C MET A 1 5.82 -19.35 5.52
N ILE A 2 4.97 -18.98 4.58
CA ILE A 2 3.77 -18.19 4.79
C ILE A 2 2.74 -19.05 5.53
N GLU A 3 2.27 -18.58 6.68
CA GLU A 3 1.33 -19.32 7.52
C GLU A 3 0.08 -18.47 7.81
N PHE A 4 -1.10 -19.01 7.54
CA PHE A 4 -2.37 -18.44 8.01
C PHE A 4 -2.75 -19.06 9.35
N ARG A 5 -3.04 -18.22 10.34
CA ARG A 5 -3.44 -18.67 11.69
C ARG A 5 -4.41 -17.70 12.35
N THR A 6 -5.06 -18.17 13.41
CA THR A 6 -5.95 -17.35 14.24
C THR A 6 -5.16 -16.68 15.36
N PHE A 7 -5.33 -15.37 15.51
CA PHE A 7 -4.71 -14.55 16.55
C PHE A 7 -5.79 -14.07 17.52
N PRO A 8 -5.66 -14.32 18.83
CA PRO A 8 -6.58 -13.74 19.79
C PRO A 8 -6.43 -12.22 19.79
N LEU A 9 -7.50 -11.49 19.43
CA LEU A 9 -7.46 -10.03 19.33
C LEU A 9 -7.98 -9.36 20.59
N THR A 10 -7.17 -8.47 21.16
CA THR A 10 -7.59 -7.63 22.28
C THR A 10 -8.52 -6.51 21.80
N GLN A 11 -9.83 -6.69 21.94
CA GLN A 11 -10.86 -5.79 21.40
C GLN A 11 -10.76 -4.33 21.88
N GLY A 12 -10.21 -4.07 23.07
CA GLY A 12 -10.02 -2.71 23.60
C GLY A 12 -8.94 -1.88 22.89
N ILE A 13 -8.15 -2.50 22.01
CA ILE A 13 -7.11 -1.84 21.22
C ILE A 13 -7.66 -1.30 19.91
N LEU A 14 -8.54 -2.07 19.28
CA LEU A 14 -8.99 -1.83 17.92
C LEU A 14 -10.10 -0.77 17.89
N PRO A 15 -10.00 0.26 17.03
CA PRO A 15 -11.02 1.30 16.96
C PRO A 15 -12.30 0.77 16.32
N ARG A 16 -13.40 1.50 16.53
CA ARG A 16 -14.68 1.19 15.86
C ARG A 16 -14.72 1.66 14.41
N THR A 17 -13.97 2.71 14.08
CA THR A 17 -13.92 3.31 12.75
C THR A 17 -12.50 3.74 12.43
N ILE A 18 -12.02 3.43 11.24
CA ILE A 18 -10.77 3.99 10.67
C ILE A 18 -11.06 5.04 9.59
N TYR A 19 -12.25 5.00 8.97
CA TYR A 19 -12.71 6.06 8.07
C TYR A 19 -14.01 6.65 8.58
N LYS A 20 -14.24 7.94 8.32
CA LYS A 20 -15.31 8.77 8.91
C LYS A 20 -16.72 8.14 8.95
N TYR A 21 -17.06 7.28 7.98
CA TYR A 21 -18.39 6.69 7.85
C TYR A 21 -18.40 5.15 7.84
N TYR A 22 -17.26 4.49 8.08
CA TYR A 22 -17.13 3.04 7.92
C TYR A 22 -16.78 2.38 9.25
N LEU A 23 -17.68 1.50 9.70
CA LEU A 23 -17.41 0.62 10.82
C LEU A 23 -16.37 -0.42 10.41
N CYS A 24 -15.34 -0.56 11.24
CA CYS A 24 -14.32 -1.57 11.02
C CYS A 24 -14.88 -2.96 11.28
N LYS A 25 -14.53 -3.90 10.40
CA LYS A 25 -14.68 -5.33 10.64
C LYS A 25 -13.29 -5.86 10.96
N TRP A 26 -13.14 -6.45 12.14
CA TRP A 26 -11.88 -7.05 12.59
C TRP A 26 -11.97 -8.58 12.47
N ASP A 27 -10.91 -9.22 12.00
CA ASP A 27 -10.83 -10.66 11.83
C ASP A 27 -9.63 -11.19 12.60
N GLU A 28 -9.85 -12.24 13.40
CA GLU A 28 -8.78 -12.90 14.14
C GLU A 28 -7.86 -13.70 13.22
N ARG A 29 -8.31 -14.06 12.01
CA ARG A 29 -7.48 -14.75 11.03
C ARG A 29 -6.49 -13.78 10.41
N GLY A 30 -5.22 -14.12 10.52
CA GLY A 30 -4.12 -13.33 9.99
C GLY A 30 -3.10 -14.18 9.26
N VAL A 31 -1.99 -13.55 8.91
CA VAL A 31 -0.86 -14.21 8.22
C VAL A 31 0.47 -13.90 8.91
N VAL A 32 1.34 -14.89 8.91
CA VAL A 32 2.76 -14.75 9.23
C VAL A 32 3.55 -14.83 7.94
N LEU A 33 4.38 -13.82 7.69
CA LEU A 33 5.29 -13.77 6.55
C LEU A 33 6.72 -14.04 7.05
N PRO A 34 7.48 -14.94 6.39
CA PRO A 34 8.86 -15.20 6.76
C PRO A 34 9.78 -14.00 6.44
N GLU A 35 10.87 -13.88 7.19
CA GLU A 35 11.90 -12.84 7.01
C GLU A 35 12.46 -12.77 5.58
N ALA A 36 12.49 -13.90 4.85
CA ALA A 36 12.90 -13.92 3.44
C ALA A 36 11.97 -13.06 2.53
N ILE A 37 10.66 -12.97 2.84
CA ILE A 37 9.74 -12.07 2.15
C ILE A 37 10.01 -10.63 2.57
N ARG A 38 10.25 -10.37 3.86
CA ARG A 38 10.58 -9.04 4.37
C ARG A 38 11.82 -8.47 3.69
N SER A 39 12.90 -9.24 3.66
CA SER A 39 14.15 -8.91 2.99
C SER A 39 13.97 -8.75 1.47
N GLY A 40 13.21 -9.64 0.83
CA GLY A 40 12.91 -9.55 -0.60
C GLY A 40 12.09 -8.31 -0.98
N LEU A 41 11.10 -7.93 -0.16
CA LEU A 41 10.33 -6.70 -0.34
C LEU A 41 11.22 -5.46 -0.16
N SER A 42 12.15 -5.47 0.80
CA SER A 42 13.10 -4.38 0.99
C SER A 42 13.99 -4.16 -0.23
N ALA A 43 14.59 -5.24 -0.75
CA ALA A 43 15.39 -5.19 -1.96
C ALA A 43 14.58 -4.74 -3.19
N LEU A 44 13.31 -5.16 -3.30
CA LEU A 44 12.42 -4.71 -4.38
C LEU A 44 12.15 -3.21 -4.31
N LEU A 45 11.85 -2.68 -3.12
CA LEU A 45 11.58 -1.26 -2.93
C LEU A 45 12.81 -0.40 -3.18
N GLN A 46 14.02 -0.88 -2.82
CA GLN A 46 15.27 -0.21 -3.20
C GLN A 46 15.40 -0.09 -4.72
N GLU A 47 15.15 -1.16 -5.47
CA GLU A 47 15.21 -1.13 -6.93
C GLU A 47 14.14 -0.18 -7.52
N VAL A 48 12.91 -0.18 -6.98
CA VAL A 48 11.85 0.76 -7.40
C VAL A 48 12.29 2.21 -7.21
N VAL A 49 12.88 2.53 -6.05
CA VAL A 49 13.35 3.89 -5.73
C VAL A 49 14.49 4.31 -6.65
N LEU A 50 15.48 3.44 -6.86
CA LEU A 50 16.61 3.70 -7.74
C LEU A 50 16.17 3.90 -9.20
N ARG A 51 15.22 3.10 -9.69
CA ARG A 51 14.66 3.25 -11.05
C ARG A 51 13.88 4.54 -11.25
N ALA A 52 13.26 5.05 -10.19
CA ALA A 52 12.61 6.35 -10.21
C ALA A 52 13.62 7.52 -10.17
N GLY A 53 14.91 7.25 -9.97
CA GLY A 53 15.97 8.27 -9.86
C GLY A 53 15.99 8.96 -8.50
N GLU A 54 15.42 8.33 -7.47
CA GLU A 54 15.40 8.85 -6.09
C GLU A 54 16.37 8.06 -5.20
N SER A 55 16.64 8.57 -3.99
CA SER A 55 17.54 7.92 -3.02
C SER A 55 16.76 7.01 -2.05
N PRO A 56 17.18 5.74 -1.84
CA PRO A 56 16.59 4.88 -0.81
C PRO A 56 16.74 5.42 0.62
N ASP A 57 17.78 6.23 0.85
CA ASP A 57 18.09 6.83 2.16
C ASP A 57 17.40 8.19 2.36
N GLN A 58 16.48 8.56 1.46
CA GLN A 58 15.74 9.80 1.59
C GLN A 58 14.81 9.76 2.82
N GLU A 59 14.95 10.75 3.69
CA GLU A 59 14.04 10.92 4.82
C GLU A 59 12.59 11.14 4.35
N GLY A 60 11.64 10.64 5.14
CA GLY A 60 10.22 10.79 4.83
C GLY A 60 9.68 9.88 3.73
N LEU A 61 10.46 8.90 3.31
CA LEU A 61 10.03 7.89 2.35
C LEU A 61 9.20 6.81 3.06
N TYR A 62 7.94 6.63 2.66
CA TYR A 62 7.06 5.58 3.19
C TYR A 62 6.31 4.91 2.04
N PHE A 63 6.02 3.62 2.20
CA PHE A 63 5.24 2.88 1.22
C PHE A 63 4.08 2.10 1.85
N ARG A 64 3.00 2.01 1.08
CA ARG A 64 1.96 0.98 1.19
C ARG A 64 2.13 0.03 0.02
N VAL A 65 2.35 -1.25 0.30
CA VAL A 65 2.51 -2.30 -0.70
C VAL A 65 1.33 -3.25 -0.64
N ASP A 66 0.65 -3.41 -1.77
CA ASP A 66 -0.50 -4.28 -1.92
C ASP A 66 -0.06 -5.60 -2.55
N LEU A 67 -0.35 -6.72 -1.88
CA LEU A 67 0.13 -8.05 -2.29
C LEU A 67 -1.02 -9.06 -2.39
N TYR A 68 -0.89 -9.97 -3.35
CA TYR A 68 -1.51 -11.29 -3.26
C TYR A 68 -0.50 -12.33 -2.79
N VAL A 69 -1.02 -13.46 -2.35
CA VAL A 69 -0.23 -14.55 -1.78
C VAL A 69 -0.60 -15.86 -2.43
N ASP A 70 0.39 -16.72 -2.57
CA ASP A 70 0.26 -18.13 -2.94
C ASP A 70 0.99 -18.96 -1.87
N PRO A 71 0.29 -19.38 -0.81
CA PRO A 71 0.89 -20.16 0.27
C PRO A 71 1.40 -21.53 -0.18
N ALA A 72 0.81 -22.11 -1.23
CA ALA A 72 1.23 -23.42 -1.72
C ALA A 72 2.64 -23.39 -2.33
N CYS A 73 3.07 -22.22 -2.82
CA CYS A 73 4.40 -21.99 -3.37
C CYS A 73 5.29 -21.09 -2.49
N ASP A 74 4.82 -20.66 -1.32
CA ASP A 74 5.52 -19.73 -0.43
C ASP A 74 5.89 -18.40 -1.13
N ILE A 75 4.98 -17.89 -1.97
CA ILE A 75 5.19 -16.70 -2.81
C ILE A 75 4.20 -15.58 -2.46
N VAL A 76 4.67 -14.33 -2.53
CA VAL A 76 3.83 -13.15 -2.64
C VAL A 76 4.00 -12.48 -4.00
N TYR A 77 2.90 -11.96 -4.54
CA TYR A 77 2.86 -11.18 -5.77
C TYR A 77 2.61 -9.72 -5.43
N VAL A 78 3.56 -8.85 -5.79
CA VAL A 78 3.45 -7.39 -5.61
C VAL A 78 2.54 -6.81 -6.68
N LEU A 79 1.37 -6.34 -6.27
CA LEU A 79 0.36 -5.80 -7.16
C LEU A 79 0.51 -4.30 -7.37
N GLU A 80 0.87 -3.57 -6.31
CA GLU A 80 0.99 -2.12 -6.29
C GLU A 80 1.94 -1.66 -5.19
N VAL A 81 2.65 -0.56 -5.46
CA VAL A 81 3.47 0.18 -4.49
C VAL A 81 2.96 1.62 -4.52
N ASN A 82 2.55 2.14 -3.36
CA ASN A 82 2.08 3.51 -3.19
C ASN A 82 3.03 4.25 -2.23
N ALA A 83 3.52 5.42 -2.61
CA ALA A 83 4.31 6.36 -1.82
C ALA A 83 3.59 7.69 -1.54
N CYS A 84 2.59 8.05 -2.34
CA CYS A 84 1.81 9.30 -2.21
C CYS A 84 0.47 9.11 -1.49
N PHE A 85 0.12 7.85 -1.22
CA PHE A 85 -1.07 7.44 -0.51
C PHE A 85 -0.72 6.29 0.43
N VAL A 86 -0.28 6.67 1.63
CA VAL A 86 0.20 5.73 2.64
C VAL A 86 -0.68 5.86 3.88
N ASP A 87 -1.95 5.48 3.72
CA ASP A 87 -2.87 5.25 4.82
C ASP A 87 -2.79 3.80 5.32
N GLY A 88 -3.25 3.56 6.54
CA GLY A 88 -3.30 2.22 7.14
C GLY A 88 -2.18 1.93 8.15
N TRP A 89 -1.30 2.89 8.45
CA TRP A 89 -0.29 2.74 9.51
C TRP A 89 -0.93 2.49 10.88
N GLY A 90 -1.97 3.24 11.23
CA GLY A 90 -2.67 3.07 12.49
C GLY A 90 -3.33 1.69 12.57
N THR A 91 -3.95 1.25 11.47
CA THR A 91 -4.58 -0.07 11.37
C THR A 91 -3.56 -1.19 11.54
N ALA A 92 -2.43 -1.13 10.81
CA ALA A 92 -1.37 -2.14 10.86
C ALA A 92 -0.79 -2.28 12.27
N LEU A 93 -0.42 -1.17 12.90
CA LEU A 93 0.21 -1.16 14.22
C LEU A 93 -0.79 -1.59 15.31
N ALA A 94 -2.04 -1.11 15.25
CA ALA A 94 -3.07 -1.52 16.20
C ALA A 94 -3.38 -3.01 16.12
N LEU A 95 -3.48 -3.59 14.91
CA LEU A 95 -3.69 -5.03 14.72
C LEU A 95 -2.52 -5.85 15.23
N SER A 96 -1.29 -5.45 14.90
CA SER A 96 -0.07 -6.11 15.38
C SER A 96 -0.05 -6.15 16.92
N ARG A 97 -0.34 -5.00 17.56
CA ARG A 97 -0.41 -4.89 19.02
C ARG A 97 -1.58 -5.66 19.63
N ALA A 98 -2.76 -5.63 19.00
CA ALA A 98 -3.95 -6.35 19.44
C ALA A 98 -3.75 -7.87 19.40
N ALA A 99 -2.95 -8.36 18.45
CA ALA A 99 -2.55 -9.76 18.30
C ALA A 99 -1.39 -10.17 19.22
N GLY A 100 -0.87 -9.27 20.07
CA GLY A 100 0.23 -9.56 21.00
C GLY A 100 1.64 -9.42 20.41
N HIS A 101 1.76 -8.91 19.18
CA HIS A 101 3.02 -8.72 18.47
C HIS A 101 3.31 -7.23 18.28
N ALA A 102 3.57 -6.51 19.36
CA ALA A 102 3.84 -5.07 19.28
C ALA A 102 5.10 -4.77 18.45
N VAL A 103 4.99 -3.83 17.52
CA VAL A 103 6.12 -3.31 16.74
C VAL A 103 6.88 -2.29 17.59
N VAL A 104 8.21 -2.34 17.52
CA VAL A 104 9.09 -1.35 18.15
C VAL A 104 9.79 -0.55 17.05
N LEU A 105 9.72 0.77 17.16
CA LEU A 105 10.25 1.75 16.21
C LEU A 105 11.35 2.59 16.86
N ALA A 106 12.28 3.06 16.04
CA ALA A 106 13.22 4.09 16.47
C ALA A 106 12.55 5.47 16.46
N PRO A 107 12.86 6.38 17.41
CA PRO A 107 12.28 7.71 17.47
C PRO A 107 12.48 8.56 16.20
N GLU A 108 13.56 8.32 15.46
CA GLU A 108 13.97 9.10 14.28
C GLU A 108 13.38 8.55 12.97
N GLN A 109 12.69 7.40 13.02
CA GLN A 109 12.18 6.72 11.83
C GLN A 109 10.99 7.46 11.18
N PHE A 110 10.32 8.32 11.95
CA PHE A 110 9.17 9.09 11.51
C PHE A 110 9.35 10.57 11.83
N PRO A 111 8.90 11.49 10.95
CA PRO A 111 8.98 12.91 11.23
C PRO A 111 8.14 13.26 12.45
N ARG A 112 8.54 14.30 13.16
CA ARG A 112 7.83 14.75 14.36
C ARG A 112 6.46 15.34 14.05
N ARG A 113 6.34 16.07 12.94
CA ARG A 113 5.11 16.80 12.57
C ARG A 113 4.33 16.08 11.49
N TRP A 114 3.02 16.05 11.66
CA TRP A 114 2.11 15.42 10.71
C TRP A 114 0.89 16.29 10.45
N THR A 115 0.33 16.16 9.26
CA THR A 115 -0.92 16.83 8.91
C THR A 115 -1.80 15.93 8.06
N VAL A 116 -3.11 16.17 8.10
CA VAL A 116 -4.09 15.53 7.23
C VAL A 116 -5.05 16.60 6.72
N HIS A 117 -5.32 16.58 5.42
CA HIS A 117 -6.25 17.54 4.81
C HIS A 117 -7.65 16.96 4.62
N ASN A 118 -7.75 15.67 4.29
CA ASN A 118 -9.03 15.05 3.97
C ASN A 118 -9.68 14.47 5.24
N THR A 119 -10.78 15.10 5.66
CA THR A 119 -11.55 14.71 6.86
C THR A 119 -12.02 13.25 6.88
N SER A 120 -12.13 12.58 5.74
CA SER A 120 -12.48 11.15 5.69
C SER A 120 -11.43 10.25 6.35
N TYR A 121 -10.16 10.69 6.37
CA TYR A 121 -9.01 9.95 6.91
C TYR A 121 -8.63 10.36 8.33
N HIS A 122 -9.29 11.35 8.93
CA HIS A 122 -8.96 11.80 10.28
C HIS A 122 -8.97 10.68 11.33
N PRO A 123 -9.95 9.74 11.35
CA PRO A 123 -9.95 8.69 12.36
C PRO A 123 -8.74 7.76 12.24
N GLU A 124 -8.35 7.41 11.01
CA GLU A 124 -7.13 6.65 10.78
C GLU A 124 -5.90 7.48 11.20
N PHE A 125 -5.83 8.75 10.80
CA PHE A 125 -4.70 9.63 11.14
C PHE A 125 -4.46 9.74 12.66
N GLU A 126 -5.53 9.93 13.45
CA GLU A 126 -5.45 9.95 14.91
C GLU A 126 -4.97 8.60 15.47
N LEU A 127 -5.44 7.49 14.90
CA LEU A 127 -4.98 6.16 15.25
C LEU A 127 -3.50 5.97 14.90
N ALA A 128 -3.05 6.40 13.72
CA ALA A 128 -1.67 6.31 13.28
C ALA A 128 -0.74 7.07 14.24
N LEU A 129 -1.06 8.31 14.60
CA LEU A 129 -0.27 9.09 15.55
C LEU A 129 -0.16 8.39 16.91
N ARG A 130 -1.29 7.91 17.44
CA ARG A 130 -1.31 7.20 18.71
C ARG A 130 -0.46 5.93 18.68
N GLU A 131 -0.65 5.09 17.67
CA GLU A 131 0.04 3.80 17.59
C GLU A 131 1.53 3.95 17.27
N LEU A 132 1.92 4.96 16.47
CA LEU A 132 3.33 5.29 16.25
C LEU A 132 4.02 5.75 17.55
N GLN A 133 3.36 6.61 18.35
CA GLN A 133 3.87 7.01 19.66
C GLN A 133 4.02 5.81 20.60
N ILE A 134 3.02 4.91 20.65
CA ILE A 134 3.09 3.67 21.44
C ILE A 134 4.24 2.77 20.99
N ALA A 135 4.48 2.68 19.68
CA ALA A 135 5.54 1.89 19.09
C ALA A 135 6.95 2.50 19.27
N GLY A 136 7.06 3.75 19.73
CA GLY A 136 8.35 4.38 20.07
C GLY A 136 8.85 5.45 19.10
N ALA A 137 8.06 5.87 18.11
CA ALA A 137 8.42 6.89 17.12
C ALA A 137 8.58 8.33 17.67
N GLY A 138 8.68 8.49 18.99
CA GLY A 138 8.81 9.78 19.67
C GLY A 138 7.50 10.58 19.76
N PRO A 139 7.53 11.78 20.39
CA PRO A 139 6.36 12.62 20.54
C PRO A 139 5.96 13.25 19.22
N LEU A 140 4.91 12.71 18.61
CA LEU A 140 4.35 13.23 17.36
C LEU A 140 3.39 14.42 17.60
N GLU A 141 3.44 15.40 16.70
CA GLU A 141 2.62 16.61 16.71
C GLU A 141 1.68 16.63 15.49
N ALA A 142 0.38 16.80 15.73
CA ALA A 142 -0.62 16.99 14.69
C ALA A 142 -0.81 18.49 14.40
N LEU A 143 -0.58 18.90 13.16
CA LEU A 143 -0.79 20.26 12.68
C LEU A 143 -2.02 20.34 11.78
N SER A 144 -2.79 21.42 11.91
CA SER A 144 -3.83 21.70 10.94
C SER A 144 -3.19 22.07 9.59
N TRP A 145 -3.91 21.83 8.50
CA TRP A 145 -3.40 22.22 7.18
C TRP A 145 -3.14 23.73 7.06
N SER A 146 -3.94 24.55 7.75
CA SER A 146 -3.74 26.00 7.81
C SER A 146 -2.43 26.36 8.50
N ASP A 147 -2.07 25.67 9.58
CA ASP A 147 -0.80 25.91 10.30
C ASP A 147 0.40 25.55 9.43
N VAL A 148 0.29 24.49 8.62
CA VAL A 148 1.35 24.09 7.67
C VAL A 148 1.50 25.10 6.53
N LEU A 149 0.41 25.68 6.04
CA LEU A 149 0.42 26.63 4.92
C LEU A 149 0.86 28.04 5.29
N PHE A 150 0.41 28.53 6.44
CA PHE A 150 0.58 29.93 6.85
C PHE A 150 1.58 30.10 8.00
N GLY A 151 1.93 29.01 8.68
CA GLY A 151 3.05 29.00 9.60
C GLY A 151 4.38 29.04 8.86
N ALA A 152 5.39 29.67 9.46
CA ALA A 152 6.77 29.43 9.06
C ALA A 152 7.13 28.00 9.48
N CYS A 153 6.73 27.00 8.69
CA CYS A 153 7.05 25.61 8.99
C CYS A 153 8.55 25.41 8.74
N VAL A 154 9.35 25.37 9.81
CA VAL A 154 10.81 25.23 9.74
C VAL A 154 11.24 23.77 9.69
N ASP A 155 10.38 22.84 10.12
CA ASP A 155 10.70 21.41 10.19
C ASP A 155 9.80 20.59 9.25
N PRO A 156 10.30 19.46 8.71
CA PRO A 156 9.53 18.58 7.85
C PRO A 156 8.21 18.12 8.48
N THR A 157 7.13 18.23 7.72
CA THR A 157 5.79 17.77 8.09
C THR A 157 5.31 16.70 7.13
N TYR A 158 4.92 15.54 7.66
CA TYR A 158 4.37 14.47 6.84
C TYR A 158 2.89 14.70 6.52
N TRP A 159 2.55 14.60 5.24
CA TRP A 159 1.17 14.61 4.75
C TRP A 159 0.57 13.21 4.79
N TYR A 160 -0.46 13.05 5.62
CA TYR A 160 -1.17 11.79 5.76
C TYR A 160 -2.31 11.61 4.75
N GLY A 161 -2.43 10.40 4.21
CA GLY A 161 -3.51 10.00 3.30
C GLY A 161 -3.35 10.54 1.88
N GLN A 162 -4.46 10.93 1.24
CA GLN A 162 -4.45 11.34 -0.17
C GLN A 162 -3.76 12.69 -0.38
N PHE A 163 -2.55 12.64 -0.95
CA PHE A 163 -1.84 13.82 -1.42
C PHE A 163 -2.56 14.42 -2.64
N ARG A 164 -2.95 15.69 -2.56
CA ARG A 164 -3.50 16.43 -3.71
C ARG A 164 -2.39 17.29 -4.31
N ALA A 165 -1.97 16.97 -5.53
CA ALA A 165 -0.89 17.68 -6.20
C ALA A 165 -1.25 19.15 -6.46
N ARG A 166 -0.64 20.03 -5.65
CA ARG A 166 0.04 21.31 -5.98
C ARG A 166 0.69 21.90 -4.70
N ASN A 167 1.07 21.06 -3.75
CA ASN A 167 1.84 21.55 -2.61
C ASN A 167 3.27 21.80 -3.08
N THR A 168 3.64 23.07 -3.23
CA THR A 168 5.00 23.50 -3.54
C THR A 168 5.82 23.77 -2.28
N HIS A 169 5.25 23.53 -1.09
CA HIS A 169 5.94 23.75 0.17
C HIS A 169 7.07 22.73 0.32
N PRO A 170 8.35 23.15 0.38
CA PRO A 170 9.50 22.25 0.39
C PRO A 170 9.53 21.34 1.62
N ASP A 171 8.99 21.83 2.75
CA ASP A 171 9.01 21.12 4.04
C ASP A 171 7.82 20.17 4.24
N VAL A 172 7.00 19.90 3.21
CA VAL A 172 5.91 18.92 3.30
C VAL A 172 6.26 17.66 2.54
N TRP A 173 6.34 16.55 3.27
CA TRP A 173 6.64 15.23 2.72
C TRP A 173 5.37 14.44 2.43
N PRO A 174 5.38 13.55 1.42
CA PRO A 174 6.49 13.28 0.50
C PRO A 174 6.47 14.28 -0.67
N TYR A 175 7.47 15.15 -0.73
CA TYR A 175 7.63 16.20 -1.76
C TYR A 175 7.70 15.63 -3.21
N LYS A 176 7.82 14.30 -3.36
CA LYS A 176 7.79 13.60 -4.66
C LYS A 176 7.04 12.25 -4.65
N GLY A 177 6.14 12.03 -3.70
CA GLY A 177 5.41 10.75 -3.62
C GLY A 177 4.68 10.39 -4.93
N SER A 178 4.27 11.39 -5.73
CA SER A 178 3.56 11.20 -7.00
C SER A 178 4.43 10.62 -8.11
N VAL A 179 5.75 10.85 -8.04
CA VAL A 179 6.70 10.21 -8.95
C VAL A 179 6.75 8.72 -8.63
N LEU A 180 6.95 8.39 -7.36
CA LEU A 180 7.09 7.01 -6.87
C LEU A 180 5.77 6.20 -6.94
N ASP A 181 4.61 6.86 -6.90
CA ASP A 181 3.28 6.25 -7.12
C ASP A 181 3.05 5.76 -8.55
N SER A 182 3.94 6.13 -9.50
CA SER A 182 3.77 5.69 -10.88
C SER A 182 3.92 4.18 -10.99
N LYS A 183 2.87 3.50 -11.46
CA LYS A 183 2.90 2.05 -11.72
C LYS A 183 3.93 1.64 -12.78
N ARG A 184 4.49 2.61 -13.51
CA ARG A 184 5.60 2.38 -14.45
C ARG A 184 6.84 1.85 -13.75
N TRP A 185 7.16 2.29 -12.53
CA TRP A 185 8.38 1.84 -11.87
C TRP A 185 8.32 0.35 -11.53
N LEU A 186 7.19 -0.11 -10.97
CA LEU A 186 6.97 -1.53 -10.74
C LEU A 186 6.99 -2.34 -12.05
N ALA A 187 6.46 -1.78 -13.14
CA ALA A 187 6.49 -2.40 -14.46
C ALA A 187 7.90 -2.45 -15.10
N GLU A 188 8.76 -1.48 -14.86
CA GLU A 188 10.16 -1.53 -15.31
C GLU A 188 10.98 -2.52 -14.47
N VAL A 189 10.76 -2.54 -13.16
CA VAL A 189 11.41 -3.49 -12.25
C VAL A 189 11.02 -4.93 -12.58
N SER A 190 9.76 -5.20 -12.94
CA SER A 190 9.28 -6.55 -13.30
C SER A 190 10.07 -7.21 -14.44
N LYS A 191 10.67 -6.41 -15.33
CA LYS A 191 11.45 -6.92 -16.47
C LYS A 191 12.78 -7.57 -16.06
N THR A 192 13.34 -7.15 -14.92
CA THR A 192 14.65 -7.61 -14.45
C THR A 192 14.61 -8.27 -13.07
N TRP A 193 13.50 -8.14 -12.35
CA TRP A 193 13.36 -8.65 -10.99
C TRP A 193 13.28 -10.17 -10.96
N SER A 194 14.09 -10.79 -10.09
CA SER A 194 14.06 -12.21 -9.84
C SER A 194 14.33 -12.47 -8.36
N HIS A 195 13.30 -12.90 -7.63
CA HIS A 195 13.42 -13.32 -6.23
C HIS A 195 12.51 -14.52 -5.95
N PRO A 196 12.99 -15.60 -5.29
CA PRO A 196 12.26 -16.86 -5.15
C PRO A 196 10.82 -16.72 -4.63
N MET A 197 10.62 -15.83 -3.65
CA MET A 197 9.36 -15.68 -2.89
C MET A 197 8.62 -14.37 -3.15
N VAL A 198 9.26 -13.39 -3.79
CA VAL A 198 8.67 -12.05 -4.00
C VAL A 198 8.62 -11.82 -5.50
N ARG A 199 7.44 -11.94 -6.08
CA ARG A 199 7.23 -11.88 -7.52
C ARG A 199 6.49 -10.61 -7.91
N ILE A 200 6.71 -10.17 -9.12
CA ILE A 200 5.94 -9.10 -9.74
C ILE A 200 5.26 -9.71 -10.95
N PRO A 201 3.92 -9.62 -11.08
CA PRO A 201 3.22 -10.11 -12.26
C PRO A 201 3.71 -9.41 -13.52
N ALA A 202 3.65 -10.07 -14.67
CA ALA A 202 4.10 -9.45 -15.91
C ALA A 202 3.30 -8.17 -16.21
N PHE A 203 4.00 -7.14 -16.70
CA PHE A 203 3.38 -5.90 -17.15
C PHE A 203 3.53 -5.75 -18.67
N PHE A 204 2.50 -5.21 -19.29
CA PHE A 204 2.43 -4.93 -20.71
C PHE A 204 2.10 -3.46 -20.90
N ASP A 205 2.93 -2.76 -21.67
CA ASP A 205 2.77 -1.36 -22.02
C ASP A 205 2.57 -1.20 -23.53
N HIS A 206 1.96 -0.09 -23.92
CA HIS A 206 1.61 0.17 -25.33
C HIS A 206 2.81 0.38 -26.28
N THR A 207 4.02 0.52 -25.76
CA THR A 207 5.24 0.68 -26.57
C THR A 207 5.85 -0.68 -26.92
N SER A 208 5.63 -1.69 -26.07
CA SER A 208 6.15 -3.04 -26.24
C SER A 208 5.10 -4.05 -26.70
N HIS A 209 3.81 -3.80 -26.45
CA HIS A 209 2.73 -4.73 -26.76
C HIS A 209 1.52 -4.01 -27.39
N ASP A 210 1.16 -4.44 -28.60
CA ASP A 210 -0.09 -4.00 -29.21
C ASP A 210 -1.30 -4.54 -28.45
N TRP A 211 -2.39 -3.76 -28.44
CA TRP A 211 -3.64 -4.16 -27.78
C TRP A 211 -4.12 -5.56 -28.22
N ASP A 212 -3.99 -5.84 -29.51
CA ASP A 212 -4.54 -7.05 -30.12
C ASP A 212 -3.68 -8.29 -29.79
N VAL A 213 -2.46 -8.13 -29.25
CA VAL A 213 -1.56 -9.23 -28.82
C VAL A 213 -1.49 -9.42 -27.30
N LEU A 214 -2.15 -8.56 -26.52
CA LEU A 214 -2.20 -8.72 -25.07
C LEU A 214 -2.82 -10.10 -24.70
N PRO A 215 -2.48 -10.70 -23.55
CA PRO A 215 -3.18 -11.88 -23.02
C PRO A 215 -4.62 -11.56 -22.57
N GLU A 216 -5.51 -12.56 -22.56
CA GLU A 216 -6.89 -12.40 -22.08
C GLU A 216 -6.97 -12.15 -20.57
N GLU A 217 -6.12 -12.81 -19.79
CA GLU A 217 -6.07 -12.69 -18.33
C GLU A 217 -5.18 -11.52 -17.90
N VAL A 218 -5.60 -10.30 -18.25
CA VAL A 218 -4.97 -9.06 -17.79
C VAL A 218 -5.96 -8.11 -17.11
N VAL A 219 -5.40 -7.31 -16.22
CA VAL A 219 -6.09 -6.25 -15.49
C VAL A 219 -5.48 -4.92 -15.92
N PHE A 220 -6.34 -3.96 -16.31
CA PHE A 220 -5.89 -2.63 -16.69
C PHE A 220 -5.87 -1.71 -15.49
N LYS A 221 -4.71 -1.07 -15.26
CA LYS A 221 -4.47 -0.12 -14.16
C LYS A 221 -4.05 1.25 -14.72
N PRO A 222 -4.61 2.37 -14.24
CA PRO A 222 -4.11 3.71 -14.58
C PRO A 222 -2.65 3.87 -14.15
N VAL A 223 -1.82 4.49 -14.99
CA VAL A 223 -0.40 4.74 -14.66
C VAL A 223 -0.26 5.68 -13.46
N GLN A 224 -1.08 6.73 -13.42
CA GLN A 224 -1.14 7.72 -12.36
C GLN A 224 -2.49 7.64 -11.64
N LYS A 225 -2.48 7.80 -10.31
CA LYS A 225 -3.71 7.77 -9.50
C LYS A 225 -4.64 8.97 -9.75
N ALA A 226 -4.10 10.11 -10.18
CA ALA A 226 -4.88 11.30 -10.55
C ALA A 226 -5.72 11.11 -11.83
N ASP A 227 -5.37 10.12 -12.66
CA ASP A 227 -6.11 9.80 -13.90
C ASP A 227 -7.27 8.81 -13.67
N ALA A 228 -7.52 8.44 -12.40
CA ALA A 228 -8.40 7.37 -11.95
C ALA A 228 -9.90 7.73 -11.89
N THR A 229 -10.43 8.38 -12.93
CA THR A 229 -11.89 8.31 -13.18
C THR A 229 -12.32 6.90 -13.60
N ASP A 230 -11.36 6.00 -13.87
CA ASP A 230 -11.57 4.62 -14.28
C ASP A 230 -11.09 3.66 -13.17
N THR A 231 -11.98 2.77 -12.73
CA THR A 231 -11.68 1.67 -11.82
C THR A 231 -10.79 0.60 -12.49
N VAL A 232 -10.24 -0.30 -11.67
CA VAL A 232 -9.59 -1.53 -12.14
C VAL A 232 -10.56 -2.31 -13.04
N LYS A 233 -10.14 -2.67 -14.26
CA LYS A 233 -10.99 -3.39 -15.22
C LYS A 233 -10.31 -4.68 -15.69
N PHE A 234 -11.05 -5.79 -15.58
CA PHE A 234 -10.64 -7.08 -16.12
C PHE A 234 -10.89 -7.14 -17.61
N ARG A 235 -9.93 -7.64 -18.39
CA ARG A 235 -10.14 -7.81 -19.83
C ARG A 235 -11.22 -8.85 -20.14
N ALA A 236 -11.24 -9.94 -19.39
CA ALA A 236 -12.38 -10.85 -19.36
C ALA A 236 -13.63 -10.06 -18.93
N GLY A 237 -14.57 -9.84 -19.87
CA GLY A 237 -15.79 -9.06 -19.65
C GLY A 237 -15.80 -7.65 -20.27
N MET A 238 -14.71 -7.16 -20.86
CA MET A 238 -14.67 -5.82 -21.46
C MET A 238 -15.16 -5.73 -22.91
N GLY A 239 -15.42 -6.84 -23.60
CA GLY A 239 -15.80 -6.84 -25.02
C GLY A 239 -14.86 -5.96 -25.88
N LYS A 240 -15.41 -5.19 -26.84
CA LYS A 240 -14.67 -4.17 -27.60
C LYS A 240 -14.51 -2.87 -26.80
N GLY A 241 -13.83 -2.90 -25.65
CA GLY A 241 -13.64 -1.76 -24.76
C GLY A 241 -12.86 -0.57 -25.37
N LYS A 242 -13.48 0.18 -26.29
CA LYS A 242 -12.86 1.28 -27.06
C LYS A 242 -12.19 2.34 -26.19
N ALA A 243 -12.78 2.66 -25.03
CA ALA A 243 -12.22 3.65 -24.11
C ALA A 243 -10.90 3.17 -23.48
N VAL A 244 -10.85 1.93 -23.00
CA VAL A 244 -9.65 1.33 -22.40
C VAL A 244 -8.58 1.12 -23.47
N LYS A 245 -8.94 0.62 -24.66
CA LYS A 245 -8.01 0.52 -25.81
C LYS A 245 -7.37 1.87 -26.15
N ARG A 246 -8.18 2.93 -26.22
CA ARG A 246 -7.69 4.29 -26.51
C ARG A 246 -6.78 4.83 -25.42
N ARG A 247 -7.07 4.58 -24.14
CA ARG A 247 -6.24 5.06 -23.02
C ARG A 247 -4.93 4.28 -22.92
N TYR A 248 -4.99 2.96 -23.11
CA TYR A 248 -3.81 2.10 -23.22
C TYR A 248 -2.91 2.58 -24.35
N GLY A 249 -3.42 2.75 -25.57
CA GLY A 249 -2.65 3.26 -26.71
C GLY A 249 -2.11 4.69 -26.57
N ARG A 250 -2.51 5.43 -25.52
CA ARG A 250 -1.96 6.75 -25.16
C ARG A 250 -0.96 6.68 -24.00
N GLY A 251 -0.64 5.49 -23.49
CA GLY A 251 0.27 5.30 -22.36
C GLY A 251 -0.29 5.75 -21.01
N LEU A 252 -1.62 5.89 -20.88
CA LEU A 252 -2.31 6.28 -19.63
C LEU A 252 -2.71 5.07 -18.77
N MET A 253 -2.59 3.86 -19.31
CA MET A 253 -2.87 2.62 -18.60
C MET A 253 -1.77 1.60 -18.89
N LEU A 254 -1.54 0.72 -17.92
CA LEU A 254 -0.75 -0.50 -18.08
C LEU A 254 -1.69 -1.70 -17.98
N ALA A 255 -1.39 -2.76 -18.72
CA ALA A 255 -1.99 -4.06 -18.49
C ALA A 255 -1.05 -4.86 -17.59
N GLN A 256 -1.58 -5.46 -16.53
CA GLN A 256 -0.86 -6.36 -15.64
C GLN A 256 -1.46 -7.75 -15.77
N GLU A 257 -0.63 -8.78 -15.84
CA GLU A 257 -1.06 -10.17 -15.72
C GLU A 257 -1.94 -10.35 -14.48
N ARG A 258 -3.06 -11.04 -14.66
CA ARG A 258 -3.98 -11.33 -13.57
C ARG A 258 -3.39 -12.43 -12.68
N VAL A 259 -3.15 -12.09 -11.43
CA VAL A 259 -2.83 -13.07 -10.39
C VAL A 259 -4.11 -13.59 -9.76
N PRO A 260 -4.30 -14.91 -9.64
CA PRO A 260 -5.39 -15.49 -8.87
C PRO A 260 -5.31 -15.07 -7.40
N THR A 261 -6.42 -14.62 -6.83
CA THR A 261 -6.48 -14.26 -5.41
C THR A 261 -6.60 -15.53 -4.57
N PHE A 262 -5.71 -15.71 -3.60
CA PHE A 262 -5.86 -16.79 -2.60
C PHE A 262 -7.13 -16.60 -1.79
N ARG A 263 -7.76 -17.72 -1.42
CA ARG A 263 -8.99 -17.75 -0.64
C ARG A 263 -8.78 -18.48 0.68
N LEU A 264 -8.98 -17.76 1.78
CA LEU A 264 -9.05 -18.31 3.13
C LEU A 264 -10.52 -18.59 3.45
N ASP A 265 -10.88 -19.86 3.65
CA ASP A 265 -12.27 -20.28 3.88
C ASP A 265 -13.25 -19.74 2.83
N SER A 266 -12.86 -19.80 1.55
CA SER A 266 -13.59 -19.25 0.39
C SER A 266 -13.64 -17.71 0.30
N GLN A 267 -13.05 -16.99 1.23
CA GLN A 267 -12.97 -15.52 1.21
C GLN A 267 -11.66 -15.05 0.58
N PRO A 268 -11.70 -14.17 -0.43
CA PRO A 268 -10.49 -13.70 -1.08
C PRO A 268 -9.67 -12.79 -0.15
N VAL A 269 -8.34 -12.97 -0.17
CA VAL A 269 -7.40 -12.29 0.73
C VAL A 269 -6.42 -11.42 -0.03
N GLN A 270 -6.21 -10.20 0.46
CA GLN A 270 -5.12 -9.31 0.07
C GLN A 270 -4.27 -8.99 1.28
N LEU A 271 -2.97 -8.82 1.10
CA LEU A 271 -2.06 -8.37 2.15
C LEU A 271 -1.68 -6.92 1.89
N ILE A 272 -1.66 -6.12 2.95
CA ILE A 272 -1.17 -4.75 2.94
C ILE A 272 0.07 -4.70 3.83
N VAL A 273 1.17 -4.21 3.28
CA VAL A 273 2.44 -4.04 3.99
C VAL A 273 2.81 -2.57 4.02
N MET A 274 3.11 -2.08 5.22
CA MET A 274 3.54 -0.71 5.48
C MET A 274 5.05 -0.68 5.67
N CYS A 275 5.72 0.18 4.92
CA CYS A 275 7.18 0.31 4.92
C CYS A 275 7.62 1.72 5.30
N ALA A 276 8.67 1.79 6.13
CA ALA A 276 9.39 3.02 6.42
C ALA A 276 10.76 2.96 5.73
N GLY A 277 11.06 3.96 4.91
CA GLY A 277 12.06 3.82 3.85
C GLY A 277 11.70 2.62 2.97
N THR A 278 12.69 1.78 2.67
CA THR A 278 12.47 0.52 1.96
C THR A 278 12.16 -0.65 2.90
N THR A 279 12.14 -0.45 4.21
CA THR A 279 12.02 -1.55 5.19
C THR A 279 10.55 -1.84 5.50
N PRO A 280 10.06 -3.08 5.31
CA PRO A 280 8.75 -3.47 5.82
C PRO A 280 8.71 -3.49 7.36
N VAL A 281 7.67 -2.89 7.92
CA VAL A 281 7.54 -2.65 9.36
C VAL A 281 6.34 -3.39 9.94
N ALA A 282 5.17 -3.18 9.35
CA ALA A 282 3.90 -3.71 9.84
C ALA A 282 2.99 -4.00 8.65
N GLY A 283 1.86 -4.68 8.87
CA GLY A 283 0.86 -4.87 7.84
C GLY A 283 -0.46 -5.36 8.39
N TYR A 284 -1.37 -5.68 7.49
CA TYR A 284 -2.63 -6.34 7.80
C TYR A 284 -3.15 -7.12 6.59
N THR A 285 -4.05 -8.06 6.84
CA THR A 285 -4.81 -8.76 5.81
C THR A 285 -6.12 -8.01 5.54
N LEU A 286 -6.61 -8.06 4.32
CA LEU A 286 -7.96 -7.70 3.93
C LEU A 286 -8.68 -8.96 3.46
N ILE A 287 -9.69 -9.39 4.21
CA ILE A 287 -10.51 -10.58 3.94
C ILE A 287 -11.89 -10.10 3.50
N ALA A 288 -12.15 -10.18 2.20
CA ALA A 288 -13.40 -9.67 1.64
C ALA A 288 -14.53 -10.71 1.68
N ASP A 289 -15.73 -10.27 1.31
CA ASP A 289 -16.87 -11.17 1.17
C ASP A 289 -16.59 -12.23 0.07
N PRO A 290 -17.15 -13.45 0.16
CA PRO A 290 -16.83 -14.54 -0.76
C PRO A 290 -16.97 -14.19 -2.24
N ASP A 291 -17.97 -13.39 -2.61
CA ASP A 291 -18.26 -13.02 -4.00
C ASP A 291 -17.50 -11.78 -4.49
N ALA A 292 -16.63 -11.20 -3.65
CA ALA A 292 -15.87 -10.01 -4.01
C ALA A 292 -14.83 -10.34 -5.09
N SER A 293 -14.93 -9.64 -6.23
CA SER A 293 -13.92 -9.69 -7.30
C SER A 293 -12.80 -8.67 -7.10
N ILE A 294 -13.03 -7.65 -6.26
CA ILE A 294 -12.06 -6.62 -5.91
C ILE A 294 -12.12 -6.46 -4.38
N ILE A 295 -10.95 -6.56 -3.75
CA ILE A 295 -10.78 -6.34 -2.31
C ILE A 295 -10.55 -4.84 -2.10
N ASN A 296 -11.24 -4.27 -1.11
CA ASN A 296 -11.14 -2.85 -0.77
C ASN A 296 -11.13 -2.68 0.76
N ASP A 297 -10.93 -1.45 1.22
CA ASP A 297 -10.77 -1.14 2.64
C ASP A 297 -12.06 -1.31 3.48
N SER A 298 -13.18 -1.76 2.90
CA SER A 298 -14.39 -2.16 3.65
C SER A 298 -14.42 -3.65 4.03
N ALA A 299 -13.43 -4.42 3.56
CA ALA A 299 -13.20 -5.80 3.95
C ALA A 299 -12.87 -5.93 5.44
N SER A 300 -12.91 -7.17 5.95
CA SER A 300 -12.45 -7.44 7.32
C SER A 300 -10.92 -7.35 7.38
N HIS A 301 -10.40 -6.76 8.45
CA HIS A 301 -8.98 -6.56 8.64
C HIS A 301 -8.43 -7.53 9.69
N GLY A 302 -7.43 -8.33 9.30
CA GLY A 302 -6.75 -9.25 10.20
C GLY A 302 -5.25 -8.94 10.33
N PRO A 303 -4.55 -9.53 11.32
CA PRO A 303 -3.16 -9.22 11.57
C PRO A 303 -2.22 -9.79 10.50
N LEU A 304 -1.12 -9.09 10.23
CA LEU A 304 0.01 -9.57 9.43
C LEU A 304 1.29 -9.33 10.21
N ILE A 305 2.02 -10.41 10.50
CA ILE A 305 3.25 -10.39 11.29
C ILE A 305 4.43 -10.87 10.43
N PHE A 306 5.61 -10.30 10.64
CA PHE A 306 6.87 -10.82 10.09
C PHE A 306 7.58 -11.67 11.15
N GLU A 307 8.03 -12.87 10.78
CA GLU A 307 8.82 -13.81 11.62
C GLU A 307 10.12 -14.24 10.95
#